data_AF-A0A1H2YKL8-F1
#
_entry.id   AF-A0A1H2YKL8-F1
#
_cell.length_a   1.000
_cell.length_b   1.000
_cell.length_c   1.000
_cell.angle_alpha   90.00
_cell.angle_beta   90.00
_cell.angle_gamma   90.00
#
_symmetry.space_group_name_H-M   'P 1'
#
loop_
_entity.id
_entity.type
_entity.pdbx_description
1 polymer ?
#
loop_
_entity_poly.entity_id
_entity_poly.type
_entity_poly.pdbx_seq_one_letter_code
_entity_poly.pdbx_strand_id
1 'polypeptide(L)' 'MEKCMNGIPKLFPYVKEVKEILNDFGEVNRLINENWILIGVVSTSDKTVFSMGRLELD' A
#
# COMPACT_ATOMS: atom_id res chain seq x y z
N MET A 1 -3.89 -23.30 -6.84
CA MET A 1 -2.63 -22.55 -6.60
C MET A 1 -3.03 -21.40 -5.70
N GLU A 2 -3.05 -21.63 -4.39
CA GLU A 2 -3.83 -20.83 -3.45
C GLU A 2 -3.00 -20.53 -2.20
N LYS A 3 -2.01 -19.65 -2.34
CA LYS A 3 -1.17 -19.20 -1.21
C LYS A 3 -0.60 -17.82 -1.50
N CYS A 4 -1.37 -16.77 -1.24
CA CYS A 4 -0.83 -15.39 -1.08
C CYS A 4 -1.81 -14.37 -0.45
N MET A 5 -2.92 -14.76 0.19
CA MET A 5 -3.91 -13.77 0.69
C MET A 5 -4.25 -13.84 2.19
N ASN A 6 -3.50 -14.58 3.01
CA ASN A 6 -3.84 -14.72 4.43
C ASN A 6 -3.35 -13.57 5.34
N GLY A 7 -2.59 -12.59 4.81
CA GLY A 7 -2.09 -11.44 5.57
C GLY A 7 -2.90 -10.15 5.41
N ILE A 8 -3.43 -9.89 4.21
CA ILE A 8 -4.03 -8.60 3.84
C ILE A 8 -5.41 -8.35 4.50
N PRO A 9 -6.33 -9.34 4.64
CA PRO A 9 -7.65 -9.10 5.23
C PRO A 9 -7.63 -8.61 6.69
N LYS A 10 -6.58 -8.97 7.45
CA LYS A 10 -6.44 -8.60 8.87
C LYS A 10 -5.91 -7.18 9.09
N LEU A 11 -5.33 -6.56 8.06
CA LEU A 11 -4.77 -5.21 8.13
C LEU A 11 -5.84 -4.13 7.92
N PHE A 12 -6.84 -4.39 7.08
CA PHE A 12 -7.89 -3.43 6.74
C PHE A 12 -8.59 -2.76 7.93
N PRO A 13 -8.92 -3.46 9.03
CA PRO A 13 -9.54 -2.83 10.21
C PRO A 13 -8.69 -1.73 10.87
N TYR A 14 -7.37 -1.74 10.65
CA TYR A 14 -6.42 -0.80 11.25
C TYR A 14 -5.94 0.29 10.28
N VAL A 15 -6.37 0.23 9.01
CA VAL A 15 -6.00 1.23 7.99
C VAL A 15 -6.94 2.43 8.11
N LYS A 16 -6.38 3.57 8.54
CA LYS A 16 -7.12 4.83 8.72
C LYS A 16 -7.19 5.64 7.44
N GLU A 17 -6.12 5.61 6.66
CA GLU A 17 -5.98 6.41 5.45
C GLU A 17 -5.37 5.56 4.33
N VAL A 18 -5.85 5.74 3.10
CA VAL A 18 -5.30 5.12 1.90
C VAL A 18 -4.95 6.22 0.89
N LYS A 19 -3.76 6.12 0.29
CA LYS A 19 -3.31 6.96 -0.81
C LYS A 19 -2.91 6.10 -2.00
N GLU A 20 -3.27 6.53 -3.20
CA GLU A 20 -2.81 5.93 -4.45
C GLU A 20 -1.77 6.82 -5.11
N ILE A 21 -0.64 6.24 -5.50
CA ILE A 21 0.47 6.94 -6.14
C ILE A 21 0.69 6.32 -7.52
N LEU A 22 0.73 7.17 -8.56
CA LEU A 22 0.90 6.75 -9.95
C LEU A 22 2.34 7.00 -10.42
N ASN A 23 3.08 5.94 -10.74
CA ASN A 23 4.42 5.99 -11.33
C ASN A 23 5.47 6.83 -10.55
N ASP A 24 5.22 7.17 -9.28
CA ASP A 24 6.12 7.99 -8.47
C ASP A 24 6.72 7.19 -7.31
N PHE A 25 7.88 6.61 -7.57
CA PHE A 25 8.65 5.89 -6.55
C PHE A 25 9.24 6.81 -5.48
N GLY A 26 9.46 8.10 -5.78
CA GLY A 26 9.98 9.07 -4.81
C GLY A 26 8.95 9.35 -3.72
N GLU A 27 7.71 9.58 -4.13
CA GLU A 27 6.59 9.76 -3.21
C GLU A 27 6.29 8.49 -2.40
N VAL A 28 6.37 7.30 -3.01
CA VAL A 28 6.24 6.02 -2.29
C VAL A 28 7.30 5.91 -1.20
N ASN A 29 8.57 6.17 -1.52
CA ASN A 29 9.67 6.12 -0.54
C ASN A 29 9.50 7.16 0.57
N ARG A 30 9.02 8.36 0.24
CA ARG A 30 8.70 9.39 1.23
C ARG A 30 7.63 8.91 2.20
N LEU A 31 6.53 8.35 1.70
CA LEU A 31 5.45 7.83 2.55
C LEU A 31 5.91 6.66 3.42
N ILE A 32 6.75 5.76 2.90
CA ILE A 32 7.35 4.68 3.70
C ILE A 32 8.14 5.26 4.90
N ASN A 33 8.96 6.30 4.66
CA ASN A 33 9.69 6.99 5.73
C ASN A 33 8.77 7.72 6.72
N GLU A 34 7.54 8.03 6.31
CA GLU A 34 6.49 8.64 7.15
C GLU A 34 5.58 7.58 7.82
N ASN A 35 6.04 6.33 7.90
CA ASN A 35 5.34 5.19 8.51
C ASN A 35 4.05 4.77 7.79
N TRP A 36 3.99 4.99 6.48
CA TRP A 36 2.97 4.35 5.63
C TRP A 36 3.44 2.97 5.21
N ILE A 37 2.48 2.06 5.06
CA ILE A 37 2.72 0.70 4.59
C ILE A 37 2.22 0.54 3.17
N LEU A 38 2.94 -0.23 2.36
CA LEU A 38 2.46 -0.63 1.04
C LEU A 38 1.38 -1.70 1.21
N ILE A 39 0.16 -1.43 0.78
CA ILE A 39 -0.98 -2.35 0.88
C ILE A 39 -1.28 -3.06 -0.45
N GLY A 40 -0.85 -2.48 -1.58
CA GLY A 40 -1.07 -3.06 -2.89
C GLY A 40 -0.23 -2.40 -3.97
N VAL A 41 0.09 -3.18 -5.01
CA VAL A 41 0.72 -2.68 -6.24
C VAL A 41 -0.01 -3.32 -7.41
N VAL A 42 -0.47 -2.48 -8.33
CA VAL A 42 -0.99 -2.92 -9.63
C VAL A 42 -0.13 -2.29 -10.70
N SER A 43 0.49 -3.13 -11.53
CA SER A 43 1.34 -2.69 -12.62
C SER A 43 0.80 -3.20 -13.96
N THR A 44 0.88 -2.33 -14.94
CA THR A 44 0.53 -2.53 -16.35
C THR A 44 1.69 -2.02 -17.19
N SER A 45 1.66 -2.22 -18.52
CA SER A 45 2.75 -1.80 -19.41
C SER A 45 3.04 -0.28 -19.38
N ASP A 46 2.03 0.53 -19.04
CA ASP A 46 2.05 1.99 -19.11
C ASP A 46 2.07 2.65 -17.72
N LYS A 47 1.60 1.95 -16.69
CA LYS A 47 1.49 2.52 -15.35
C LYS A 47 1.62 1.50 -14.23
N THR A 48 2.14 1.98 -13.12
CA THR A 48 2.16 1.33 -11.82
C THR A 48 1.43 2.22 -10.82
N VAL A 49 0.43 1.63 -10.15
CA VAL A 49 -0.31 2.25 -9.05
C VAL A 49 0.13 1.58 -7.76
N PHE A 50 0.60 2.39 -6.81
CA PHE A 50 0.93 1.97 -5.46
C PHE A 50 -0.18 2.42 -4.52
N SER A 51 -0.81 1.48 -3.83
CA SER A 51 -1.74 1.78 -2.75
C SER A 51 -0.98 1.74 -1.43
N MET A 52 -0.93 2.89 -0.74
CA MET A 52 -0.27 3.08 0.55
C MET A 52 -1.33 3.22 1.63
N GLY A 53 -1.19 2.51 2.75
CA GLY A 53 -2.07 2.60 3.90
C GLY A 53 -1.34 3.22 5.09
N ARG A 54 -2.00 4.08 5.86
CA ARG A 54 -1.53 4.54 7.17
C ARG A 54 -2.29 3.80 8.26
N LEU A 55 -1.55 3.17 9.17
CA LEU A 55 -2.12 2.45 10.29
C LEU A 55 -2.39 3.39 11.47
N GLU A 56 -3.46 3.11 12.21
CA GLU A 56 -3.68 3.61 13.57
C GLU A 56 -3.43 2.46 14.53
N LEU A 57 -2.37 2.59 15.32
CA LEU A 57 -2.05 1.67 16.41
C LEU A 57 -2.34 2.44 17.69
N ASP A 58 -3.47 2.13 18.32
CA ASP A 58 -3.78 2.55 19.69
C ASP A 58 -2.82 1.90 20.70
#